data_AF-A0A2V6A8F7-F1
#
_entry.id   AF-A0A2V6A8F7-F1
#
_cell.length_a   1.000
_cell.length_b   1.000
_cell.length_c   1.000
_cell.angle_alpha   90.00
_cell.angle_beta   90.00
_cell.angle_gamma   90.00
#
_symmetry.space_group_name_H-M   'P 1'
#
loop_
_entity.id
_entity.type
_entity.pdbx_description
1 polymer ?
#
loop_
_entity_poly.entity_id
_entity_poly.type
_entity_poly.pdbx_seq_one_letter_code
_entity_poly.pdbx_strand_id
1 'polypeptide(L)'
;MLESKEIKEIKTIIDLMEKNDLSVFEIEKDGFRLKLQKGPAAQPAAAAPPAVTLPPKAVTGSPETTALPKPIESKPLKEIVSPMVGTFYRAGSPDGAPFIDIGQTVNEDTVVCIIEAMKVMNEIKAETSGVIA
;
A
#
# COMPACT_ATOMS: atom_id res chain seq x y z
N MET A 1 15.69 -15.90 17.43
CA MET A 1 17.15 -15.69 17.52
C MET A 1 17.71 -16.21 16.21
N LEU A 2 18.20 -15.34 15.32
CA LEU A 2 18.86 -15.80 14.09
C LEU A 2 20.14 -16.54 14.51
N GLU A 3 20.38 -17.72 13.95
CA GLU A 3 21.53 -18.53 14.29
C GLU A 3 22.81 -17.87 13.75
N SER A 4 23.93 -18.06 14.45
CA SER A 4 25.22 -17.44 14.13
C SER A 4 25.78 -17.84 12.75
N LYS A 5 25.12 -18.77 12.05
CA LYS A 5 25.46 -19.28 10.73
C LYS A 5 24.88 -18.39 9.63
N GLU A 6 23.62 -17.95 9.74
CA GLU A 6 22.99 -17.05 8.77
C GLU A 6 23.70 -15.69 8.68
N ILE A 7 24.24 -15.18 9.80
CA ILE A 7 24.98 -13.90 9.82
C ILE A 7 26.27 -13.98 8.99
N LYS A 8 26.92 -15.15 8.94
CA LYS A 8 28.12 -15.36 8.13
C LYS A 8 27.77 -15.44 6.64
N GLU A 9 26.66 -16.09 6.30
CA GLU A 9 26.18 -16.22 4.92
C GLU A 9 25.77 -14.86 4.34
N ILE A 10 25.09 -14.01 5.11
CA ILE A 10 24.73 -12.65 4.68
C ILE A 10 25.98 -11.82 4.37
N LYS A 11 27.05 -11.93 5.18
CA LYS A 11 28.32 -11.23 4.91
C LYS A 11 28.97 -11.69 3.61
N THR A 12 28.98 -13.00 3.34
CA THR A 12 29.49 -13.55 2.08
C THR A 12 28.69 -13.05 0.87
N ILE A 13 27.38 -12.90 1.00
CA ILE A 13 26.52 -12.33 -0.06
C ILE A 13 26.86 -10.85 -0.29
N ILE A 14 27.07 -10.06 0.76
CA ILE A 14 27.48 -8.65 0.64
C ILE A 14 28.83 -8.53 -0.08
N ASP A 15 29.83 -9.35 0.29
CA ASP A 15 31.13 -9.37 -0.38
C ASP A 15 31.02 -9.76 -1.87
N LEU A 16 30.12 -10.68 -2.20
CA LEU A 16 29.82 -11.07 -3.58
C LEU A 16 29.12 -9.95 -4.36
N MET A 17 28.19 -9.22 -3.72
CA MET A 17 27.55 -8.06 -4.34
C MET A 17 28.54 -6.94 -4.63
N GLU A 18 29.54 -6.72 -3.76
CA GLU A 18 30.59 -5.74 -4.00
C GLU A 18 31.52 -6.17 -5.13
N LYS A 19 31.98 -7.43 -5.12
CA LYS A 19 32.86 -7.97 -6.17
C LYS A 19 32.24 -8.02 -7.56
N ASN A 20 30.92 -8.19 -7.66
CA ASN A 20 30.20 -8.27 -8.92
C ASN A 20 29.43 -6.98 -9.25
N ASP A 21 29.66 -5.90 -8.49
CA ASP A 21 28.98 -4.60 -8.65
C ASP A 21 27.44 -4.69 -8.75
N LEU A 22 26.85 -5.54 -7.90
CA LEU A 22 25.40 -5.71 -7.83
C LEU A 22 24.77 -4.62 -6.96
N SER A 23 23.78 -3.93 -7.52
CA SER A 23 23.01 -2.90 -6.81
C SER A 23 21.87 -3.47 -5.97
N VAL A 24 21.28 -4.60 -6.38
CA VAL A 24 20.15 -5.25 -5.71
C VAL A 24 20.34 -6.77 -5.77
N PHE A 25 20.09 -7.45 -4.65
CA PHE A 25 20.05 -8.90 -4.56
C PHE A 25 18.79 -9.32 -3.81
N GLU A 26 18.05 -10.29 -4.35
CA GLU A 26 16.82 -10.80 -3.75
C GLU A 26 16.76 -12.32 -3.88
N ILE A 27 16.47 -12.99 -2.78
CA ILE A 27 16.31 -14.45 -2.74
C ILE A 27 15.09 -14.82 -1.90
N GLU A 28 14.30 -15.76 -2.40
CA GLU A 28 13.12 -16.31 -1.74
C GLU A 28 13.21 -17.84 -1.75
N LYS A 29 13.10 -18.48 -0.58
CA LYS A 29 13.12 -19.93 -0.45
C LYS A 29 12.37 -20.37 0.81
N ASP A 30 11.43 -21.32 0.67
CA ASP A 30 10.72 -21.95 1.78
C ASP A 30 10.11 -20.96 2.81
N GLY A 31 9.60 -19.82 2.32
CA GLY A 31 9.02 -18.76 3.16
C GLY A 31 10.03 -17.76 3.75
N PHE A 32 11.31 -17.93 3.48
CA PHE A 32 12.36 -16.97 3.80
C PHE A 32 12.63 -16.05 2.61
N ARG A 33 12.50 -14.72 2.81
CA ARG A 33 12.80 -13.69 1.81
C ARG A 33 13.87 -12.75 2.32
N LEU A 34 14.95 -12.59 1.53
CA LEU A 34 16.06 -11.70 1.85
C LEU A 34 16.30 -10.75 0.67
N LYS A 35 16.23 -9.45 0.94
CA LYS A 35 16.53 -8.38 -0.02
C LYS A 35 17.67 -7.51 0.48
N LEU A 36 18.69 -7.33 -0.35
CA LEU A 36 19.87 -6.51 -0.09
C LEU A 36 20.00 -5.47 -1.20
N GLN A 37 20.34 -4.23 -0.84
CA GLN A 37 20.50 -3.15 -1.81
C GLN A 37 21.70 -2.28 -1.46
N LYS A 38 22.53 -1.97 -2.47
CA LYS A 38 23.68 -1.07 -2.38
C LYS A 38 23.24 0.35 -2.74
N GLY A 39 23.26 1.26 -1.77
CA GLY A 39 22.91 2.68 -1.96
C GLY A 39 21.47 3.05 -1.58
N PRO A 40 21.15 4.35 -1.58
CA PRO A 40 19.83 4.85 -1.18
C PRO A 40 18.75 4.25 -2.06
N ALA A 41 17.65 3.78 -1.45
CA ALA A 41 16.48 3.33 -2.18
C ALA A 41 15.90 4.49 -2.97
N ALA A 42 16.17 4.49 -4.28
CA ALA A 42 15.64 5.46 -5.20
C ALA A 42 14.13 5.21 -5.34
N GLN A 43 13.36 6.02 -4.63
CA GLN A 43 11.93 6.11 -4.79
C GLN A 43 11.64 6.75 -6.17
N PRO A 44 10.81 6.15 -7.04
CA PRO A 44 10.50 6.75 -8.32
C PRO A 44 9.77 8.07 -8.12
N ALA A 45 10.37 9.16 -8.60
CA ALA A 45 9.74 10.47 -8.67
C ALA A 45 8.71 10.46 -9.82
N ALA A 46 7.43 10.42 -9.47
CA ALA A 46 6.35 10.58 -10.43
C ALA A 46 6.24 12.04 -10.89
N ALA A 47 6.31 12.26 -12.20
CA ALA A 47 6.15 13.55 -12.85
C ALA A 47 4.69 14.05 -12.72
N ALA A 48 4.51 15.31 -12.34
CA ALA A 48 3.21 15.95 -12.22
C ALA A 48 2.62 16.33 -13.60
N PRO A 49 1.33 16.05 -13.88
CA PRO A 49 0.68 16.55 -15.09
C PRO A 49 0.28 18.03 -14.95
N PRO A 50 0.31 18.83 -16.04
CA PRO A 50 -0.06 20.24 -16.00
C PRO A 50 -1.58 20.43 -15.84
N ALA A 51 -1.93 21.43 -15.01
CA ALA A 51 -3.31 21.80 -14.69
C ALA A 51 -4.02 22.47 -15.88
N VAL A 52 -5.18 21.93 -16.25
CA VAL A 52 -6.15 22.54 -17.15
C VAL A 52 -7.08 23.46 -16.35
N THR A 53 -7.07 24.76 -16.67
CA THR A 53 -7.98 25.76 -16.14
C THR A 53 -9.28 25.77 -16.95
N LEU A 54 -10.42 25.56 -16.28
CA LEU A 54 -11.75 25.77 -16.86
C LEU A 54 -12.44 26.98 -16.21
N PRO A 55 -13.23 27.77 -16.96
CA PRO A 55 -13.83 29.01 -16.48
C PRO A 55 -15.08 28.78 -15.61
N PRO A 56 -15.42 29.72 -14.71
CA PRO A 56 -16.53 29.56 -13.77
C PRO A 56 -17.89 29.83 -14.43
N LYS A 57 -18.89 29.03 -14.05
CA LYS A 57 -20.31 29.24 -14.36
C LYS A 57 -21.08 29.45 -13.05
N ALA A 58 -21.94 30.46 -13.01
CA ALA A 58 -22.65 30.92 -11.81
C ALA A 58 -24.09 30.38 -11.71
N VAL A 59 -24.55 30.20 -10.45
CA VAL A 59 -25.92 30.14 -9.85
C VAL A 59 -26.90 29.06 -10.38
N THR A 60 -27.74 28.36 -9.59
CA THR A 60 -28.47 28.67 -8.33
C THR A 60 -29.09 27.36 -7.77
N GLY A 61 -29.28 27.22 -6.45
CA GLY A 61 -30.20 26.25 -5.83
C GLY A 61 -29.59 25.35 -4.75
N SER A 62 -30.20 25.34 -3.55
CA SER A 62 -29.86 24.53 -2.36
C SER A 62 -31.18 24.17 -1.64
N PRO A 63 -31.26 23.19 -0.72
CA PRO A 63 -30.28 22.18 -0.30
C PRO A 63 -30.86 20.74 -0.34
N GLU A 64 -30.08 19.75 -0.79
CA GLU A 64 -30.10 18.45 -0.14
C GLU A 64 -28.66 17.95 -0.03
N THR A 65 -28.24 17.77 1.22
CA THR A 65 -26.92 17.38 1.66
C THR A 65 -26.58 15.99 1.13
N THR A 66 -25.92 15.93 -0.01
CA THR A 66 -24.86 14.94 -0.20
C THR A 66 -23.59 15.63 0.24
N ALA A 67 -23.08 15.23 1.40
CA ALA A 67 -21.74 15.60 1.83
C ALA A 67 -20.76 15.08 0.78
N LEU A 68 -20.40 15.95 -0.17
CA LEU A 68 -19.18 15.78 -0.94
C LEU A 68 -18.05 15.58 0.09
N PRO A 69 -17.21 14.55 -0.05
CA PRO A 69 -16.06 14.40 0.83
C PRO A 69 -15.29 15.72 0.74
N LYS A 70 -15.12 16.37 1.89
CA LYS A 70 -14.24 17.53 2.03
C LYS A 70 -12.92 17.16 1.35
N PRO A 71 -12.34 18.02 0.50
CA PRO A 71 -10.96 17.84 0.09
C PRO A 71 -10.16 17.67 1.38
N ILE A 72 -9.58 16.49 1.56
CA ILE A 72 -8.72 16.24 2.70
C ILE A 72 -7.54 17.19 2.50
N GLU A 73 -7.55 18.26 3.30
CA GLU A 73 -6.40 19.13 3.48
C GLU A 73 -5.19 18.25 3.70
N SER A 74 -4.26 18.23 2.72
CA SER A 74 -2.80 18.36 2.84
C SER A 74 -2.09 17.74 4.06
N LYS A 75 -2.69 16.75 4.72
CA LYS A 75 -2.08 15.91 5.74
C LYS A 75 -1.50 14.70 5.02
N PRO A 76 -0.29 14.26 5.40
CA PRO A 76 0.26 13.02 4.88
C PRO A 76 -0.68 11.88 5.28
N LEU A 77 -1.40 11.32 4.31
CA LEU A 77 -2.19 10.11 4.48
C LEU A 77 -1.26 8.91 4.44
N LYS A 78 -1.60 7.87 5.22
CA LYS A 78 -0.95 6.57 5.12
C LYS A 78 -1.75 5.69 4.18
N GLU A 79 -1.11 5.24 3.10
CA GLU A 79 -1.73 4.33 2.15
C GLU A 79 -1.66 2.89 2.67
N ILE A 80 -2.76 2.14 2.50
CA ILE A 80 -2.80 0.70 2.73
C ILE A 80 -2.62 0.03 1.38
N VAL A 81 -1.45 -0.57 1.15
CA VAL A 81 -1.05 -1.14 -0.14
C VAL A 81 -1.18 -2.65 -0.10
N SER A 82 -1.74 -3.25 -1.15
CA SER A 82 -1.79 -4.71 -1.26
C SER A 82 -0.39 -5.30 -1.47
N PRO A 83 0.01 -6.34 -0.72
CA PRO A 83 1.29 -7.03 -0.94
C PRO A 83 1.27 -7.96 -2.15
N MET A 84 0.10 -8.17 -2.76
CA MET A 84 -0.13 -9.12 -3.85
C MET A 84 -0.94 -8.49 -4.99
N VAL A 85 -0.79 -9.03 -6.20
CA VAL A 85 -1.59 -8.66 -7.38
C VAL A 85 -2.85 -9.53 -7.39
N GLY A 86 -4.01 -8.89 -7.59
CA GLY A 86 -5.28 -9.59 -7.65
C GLY A 86 -6.46 -8.65 -7.90
N THR A 87 -7.67 -9.18 -7.77
CA THR A 87 -8.92 -8.43 -7.89
C THR A 87 -9.34 -7.89 -6.52
N PHE A 88 -9.60 -6.59 -6.44
CA PHE A 88 -10.03 -5.94 -5.19
C PHE A 88 -11.54 -6.04 -4.98
N TYR A 89 -11.95 -6.39 -3.76
CA TYR A 89 -13.34 -6.41 -3.31
C TYR A 89 -13.49 -5.62 -2.02
N ARG A 90 -14.52 -4.76 -1.97
CA ARG A 90 -14.88 -3.97 -0.78
C ARG A 90 -15.66 -4.76 0.25
N ALA A 91 -16.23 -5.91 -0.10
CA ALA A 91 -17.10 -6.73 0.74
C ALA A 91 -16.76 -8.22 0.58
N GLY A 92 -17.13 -9.02 1.58
CA GLY A 92 -16.89 -10.48 1.58
C GLY A 92 -17.78 -11.29 0.63
N SER A 93 -18.82 -10.67 0.08
CA SER A 93 -19.74 -11.28 -0.88
C SER A 93 -20.40 -10.19 -1.74
N PRO A 94 -21.00 -10.53 -2.90
CA PRO A 94 -21.61 -9.56 -3.81
C PRO A 94 -22.72 -8.71 -3.17
N ASP A 95 -23.51 -9.31 -2.28
CA ASP A 95 -24.62 -8.66 -1.57
C ASP A 95 -24.23 -8.22 -0.15
N GLY A 96 -22.95 -8.39 0.23
CA GLY A 96 -22.44 -8.07 1.56
C GLY A 96 -22.16 -6.58 1.75
N ALA A 97 -22.22 -6.13 3.01
CA ALA A 97 -21.79 -4.79 3.37
C ALA A 97 -20.27 -4.62 3.15
N PRO A 98 -19.80 -3.40 2.84
CA PRO A 98 -18.38 -3.11 2.80
C PRO A 98 -17.69 -3.42 4.13
N PHE A 99 -16.43 -3.83 4.09
CA PHE A 99 -15.61 -4.00 5.29
C PHE A 99 -15.41 -2.66 6.02
N ILE A 100 -15.21 -1.58 5.26
CA ILE A 100 -15.07 -0.23 5.79
C ILE A 100 -15.75 0.86 4.93
N ASP A 101 -16.07 1.97 5.60
CA ASP A 101 -16.58 3.21 5.01
C ASP A 101 -15.74 4.43 5.41
N ILE A 102 -15.86 5.50 4.61
CA ILE A 102 -15.18 6.77 4.89
C ILE A 102 -15.65 7.33 6.24
N GLY A 103 -14.71 7.79 7.05
CA GLY A 103 -14.97 8.29 8.40
C GLY A 103 -15.00 7.20 9.48
N GLN A 104 -14.84 5.93 9.12
CA GLN A 104 -14.74 4.85 10.10
C GLN A 104 -13.36 4.79 10.74
N THR A 105 -13.33 4.57 12.06
CA THR A 105 -12.10 4.31 12.81
C THR A 105 -11.65 2.87 12.62
N VAL A 106 -10.38 2.66 12.33
CA VAL A 106 -9.74 1.35 12.15
C VAL A 106 -8.52 1.21 13.07
N ASN A 107 -8.17 -0.04 13.38
CA ASN A 107 -6.93 -0.41 14.05
C ASN A 107 -6.10 -1.36 13.16
N GLU A 108 -4.90 -1.73 13.62
CA GLU A 108 -3.95 -2.54 12.83
C GLU A 108 -4.51 -3.88 12.36
N ASP A 109 -5.45 -4.47 13.09
CA ASP A 109 -6.07 -5.77 12.77
C ASP A 109 -7.38 -5.66 11.99
N THR A 110 -7.88 -4.44 11.75
CA THR A 110 -9.14 -4.25 11.04
C THR A 110 -9.00 -4.65 9.59
N VAL A 111 -9.87 -5.55 9.12
CA VAL A 111 -9.95 -5.95 7.71
C VAL A 111 -10.59 -4.80 6.92
N VAL A 112 -9.92 -4.36 5.86
CA VAL A 112 -10.35 -3.20 5.04
C VAL A 112 -10.86 -3.61 3.65
N CYS A 113 -10.39 -4.73 3.12
CA CYS A 113 -10.83 -5.28 1.85
C CYS A 113 -10.40 -6.74 1.70
N ILE A 114 -10.84 -7.37 0.60
CA ILE A 114 -10.32 -8.65 0.15
C ILE A 114 -9.64 -8.48 -1.21
N ILE A 115 -8.54 -9.19 -1.41
CA ILE A 115 -7.90 -9.38 -2.70
C ILE A 115 -8.05 -10.84 -3.14
N GLU A 116 -8.64 -11.05 -4.31
CA GLU A 116 -8.68 -12.36 -4.96
C GLU A 116 -7.44 -12.56 -5.82
N ALA A 117 -6.63 -13.56 -5.47
CA ALA A 117 -5.49 -13.99 -6.25
C ALA A 117 -5.53 -15.50 -6.44
N MET A 118 -5.51 -15.97 -7.70
CA MET A 118 -5.53 -17.40 -8.03
C MET A 118 -6.68 -18.20 -7.37
N LYS A 119 -7.89 -17.61 -7.30
CA LYS A 119 -9.10 -18.16 -6.63
C LYS A 119 -9.01 -18.24 -5.10
N VAL A 120 -8.03 -17.58 -4.49
CA VAL A 120 -7.92 -17.44 -3.04
C VAL A 120 -8.35 -16.04 -2.64
N MET A 121 -9.24 -15.94 -1.66
CA MET A 121 -9.72 -14.68 -1.08
C MET A 121 -8.85 -14.33 0.14
N ASN A 122 -7.97 -13.35 -0.01
CA ASN A 122 -7.09 -12.90 1.07
C ASN A 122 -7.61 -11.59 1.67
N GLU A 123 -7.84 -11.60 2.98
CA GLU A 123 -8.17 -10.39 3.74
C GLU A 123 -6.95 -9.47 3.85
N ILE A 124 -7.17 -8.17 3.63
CA ILE A 124 -6.16 -7.14 3.83
C ILE A 124 -6.49 -6.41 5.13
N LYS A 125 -5.52 -6.36 6.04
CA LYS A 125 -5.60 -5.62 7.30
C LYS A 125 -5.09 -4.19 7.13
N ALA A 126 -5.50 -3.28 8.02
CA ALA A 126 -5.09 -1.88 7.94
C ALA A 126 -3.61 -1.64 8.28
N GLU A 127 -3.01 -2.45 9.17
CA GLU A 127 -1.61 -2.27 9.65
C GLU A 127 -1.30 -0.85 10.17
N THR A 128 -2.35 -0.12 10.52
CA THR A 128 -2.30 1.23 11.05
C THR A 128 -3.61 1.53 11.77
N SER A 129 -3.54 2.48 12.69
CA SER A 129 -4.71 2.99 13.38
C SER A 129 -5.02 4.40 12.90
N GLY A 130 -6.30 4.71 12.70
CA GLY A 130 -6.71 6.01 12.18
C GLY A 130 -8.16 6.02 11.75
N VAL A 131 -8.52 7.02 10.96
CA VAL A 131 -9.85 7.18 10.38
C VAL A 131 -9.72 7.08 8.86
N ILE A 132 -10.56 6.27 8.22
CA ILE A 132 -10.60 6.14 6.77
C ILE A 132 -10.97 7.50 6.16
N ALA A 133 -10.16 7.94 5.19
CA ALA A 133 -10.28 9.24 4.54
C ALA A 133 -10.87 9.09 3.13
#